data_AF-A0A1B7W4W4-F1
#
_entry.id   AF-A0A1B7W4W4-F1
#
_cell.length_a   1.000
_cell.length_b   1.000
_cell.length_c   1.000
_cell.angle_alpha   90.00
_cell.angle_beta   90.00
_cell.angle_gamma   90.00
#
_symmetry.space_group_name_H-M   'P 1'
#
loop_
_entity.id
_entity.type
_entity.pdbx_description
1 polymer ?
#
loop_
_entity_poly.entity_id
_entity_poly.type
_entity_poly.pdbx_seq_one_letter_code
_entity_poly.pdbx_strand_id
1 'polypeptide(L)'
;MHLQGGVANGAQRPNAGVDVCKQHLDVCLGTEDQRVANDAGGWDELIAKFKGAGVDLVVLEATGSYERGLVCALQGAQIAVARVNPRQARDFAKSMGVLAKTDKVDARALRDFADVLARHKDRAKYITPMVDERRQALADLMTRRRQLVDMRVAEGNHLEHAAHKHSVRSIKNVLKTLDKQLEVIDREIDDHLDRHFGDQRTLL
;
A
#
# COMPACT_ATOMS: atom_id res chain seq x y z
N MET A 1 44.85 -32.37 9.81
CA MET A 1 43.52 -32.19 10.41
C MET A 1 43.38 -30.74 10.82
N HIS A 2 42.74 -29.92 9.99
CA HIS A 2 42.45 -28.51 10.29
C HIS A 2 40.94 -28.39 10.48
N LEU A 3 40.51 -28.25 11.73
CA LEU A 3 39.17 -27.81 12.09
C LEU A 3 39.14 -26.29 11.91
N GLN A 4 38.46 -25.80 10.89
CA GLN A 4 38.15 -24.37 10.76
C GLN A 4 36.65 -24.14 10.90
N GLY A 5 36.33 -23.37 11.95
CA GLY A 5 35.39 -22.27 11.84
C GLY A 5 33.92 -22.64 11.75
N GLY A 6 33.36 -23.17 12.84
CA GLY A 6 31.94 -23.00 13.09
C GLY A 6 31.64 -21.50 13.21
N VAL A 7 31.12 -20.90 12.15
CA VAL A 7 30.57 -19.53 12.20
C VAL A 7 29.37 -19.59 13.14
N ALA A 8 29.45 -18.85 14.24
CA ALA A 8 28.35 -18.70 15.17
C ALA A 8 27.12 -18.18 14.41
N ASN A 9 26.17 -19.07 14.17
CA ASN A 9 24.89 -18.76 13.55
C ASN A 9 24.04 -18.03 14.61
N GLY A 10 24.30 -16.73 14.80
CA GLY A 10 23.42 -15.87 15.58
C GLY A 10 22.05 -15.95 14.94
N ALA A 11 21.06 -16.48 15.65
CA ALA A 11 19.77 -16.87 15.10
C ALA A 11 19.18 -15.76 14.22
N GLN A 12 19.27 -15.92 12.90
CA GLN A 12 18.72 -14.96 11.96
C GLN A 12 17.21 -15.01 12.10
N ARG A 13 16.63 -13.91 12.59
CA ARG A 13 15.19 -13.73 12.69
C ARG A 13 14.55 -13.97 11.31
N PRO A 14 13.43 -14.70 11.22
CA PRO A 14 12.81 -15.00 9.93
C PRO A 14 12.24 -13.74 9.28
N ASN A 15 12.16 -13.75 7.95
CA ASN A 15 11.45 -12.72 7.19
C ASN A 15 10.18 -13.28 6.56
N ALA A 16 9.28 -12.38 6.17
CA ALA A 16 8.03 -12.74 5.51
C ALA A 16 7.79 -11.95 4.23
N GLY A 17 7.07 -12.57 3.31
CA GLY A 17 6.49 -11.93 2.12
C GLY A 17 4.98 -12.04 2.17
N VAL A 18 4.28 -10.97 1.80
CA VAL A 18 2.82 -10.95 1.74
C VAL A 18 2.37 -10.41 0.39
N ASP A 19 1.70 -11.26 -0.39
CA ASP A 19 0.94 -10.81 -1.55
C ASP A 19 -0.48 -10.43 -1.11
N VAL A 20 -0.94 -9.26 -1.55
CA VAL A 20 -2.15 -8.62 -1.04
C VAL A 20 -3.23 -8.63 -2.11
N CYS A 21 -4.25 -9.44 -1.88
CA CYS A 21 -5.50 -9.42 -2.65
C CYS A 21 -6.60 -8.66 -1.90
N LYS A 22 -7.67 -8.29 -2.62
CA LYS A 22 -8.82 -7.56 -2.03
C LYS A 22 -9.47 -8.32 -0.87
N GLN A 23 -9.58 -9.65 -0.96
CA GLN A 23 -10.32 -10.48 0.00
C GLN A 23 -9.41 -11.34 0.88
N HIS A 24 -8.16 -11.55 0.51
CA HIS A 24 -7.25 -12.44 1.20
C HIS A 24 -5.79 -11.96 1.09
N LEU A 25 -4.95 -12.51 1.95
CA LEU A 25 -3.52 -12.29 2.00
C LEU A 25 -2.83 -13.63 1.84
N ASP A 26 -1.92 -13.74 0.87
CA ASP A 26 -1.04 -14.89 0.73
C ASP A 26 0.30 -14.58 1.39
N VAL A 27 0.67 -15.39 2.37
CA VAL A 27 1.79 -15.14 3.25
C VAL A 27 2.79 -16.27 3.16
N CYS A 28 4.06 -15.92 2.98
CA CYS A 28 5.17 -16.84 3.13
C CYS A 28 6.05 -16.36 4.30
N LEU A 29 6.18 -17.18 5.34
CA LEU A 29 7.03 -16.93 6.51
C LEU A 29 8.10 -18.01 6.58
N GLY A 30 9.36 -17.66 6.30
CA GLY A 30 10.41 -18.67 6.12
C GLY A 30 10.03 -19.68 5.03
N THR A 31 9.76 -20.92 5.41
CA THR A 31 9.33 -22.01 4.51
C THR A 31 7.83 -22.31 4.58
N GLU A 32 7.09 -21.67 5.48
CA GLU A 32 5.65 -21.90 5.66
C GLU A 32 4.83 -20.95 4.78
N ASP A 33 3.82 -21.50 4.11
CA ASP A 33 2.84 -20.72 3.36
C ASP A 33 1.49 -20.74 4.10
N GLN A 34 0.79 -19.62 4.13
CA GLN A 34 -0.54 -19.48 4.73
C GLN A 34 -1.37 -18.48 3.94
N ARG A 35 -2.70 -18.67 3.92
CA ARG A 35 -3.65 -17.68 3.42
C ARG A 35 -4.59 -17.27 4.55
N VAL A 36 -4.79 -15.96 4.74
CA VAL A 36 -5.76 -15.39 5.69
C VAL A 36 -6.71 -14.42 4.98
N ALA A 37 -7.80 -14.02 5.61
CA ALA A 37 -8.67 -12.97 5.09
C ALA A 37 -7.96 -11.60 5.12
N ASN A 38 -8.30 -10.71 4.17
CA ASN A 38 -7.83 -9.32 4.19
C ASN A 38 -8.83 -8.44 4.96
N ASP A 39 -8.93 -8.67 6.26
CA ASP A 39 -9.75 -7.91 7.20
C ASP A 39 -9.04 -7.84 8.57
N ALA A 40 -9.66 -7.14 9.53
CA ALA A 40 -9.08 -6.98 10.86
C ALA A 40 -8.76 -8.31 11.57
N GLY A 41 -9.61 -9.34 11.39
CA GLY A 41 -9.38 -10.66 12.00
C GLY A 41 -8.17 -11.36 11.40
N GLY A 42 -8.02 -11.34 10.07
CA GLY A 42 -6.84 -11.87 9.40
C GLY A 42 -5.56 -11.08 9.71
N TRP A 43 -5.65 -9.77 9.92
CA TRP A 43 -4.51 -8.95 10.33
C TRP A 43 -4.03 -9.28 11.74
N ASP A 44 -4.94 -9.44 12.69
CA ASP A 44 -4.61 -9.82 14.08
C ASP A 44 -3.95 -11.21 14.13
N GLU A 45 -4.45 -12.15 13.32
CA GLU A 45 -3.85 -13.49 13.18
C GLU A 45 -2.39 -13.41 12.68
N LEU A 46 -2.14 -12.61 11.64
CA LEU A 46 -0.77 -12.43 11.12
C LEU A 46 0.15 -11.72 12.11
N ILE A 47 -0.35 -10.71 12.81
CA ILE A 47 0.43 -10.01 13.85
C ILE A 47 0.85 -10.99 14.94
N ALA A 48 -0.07 -11.83 15.43
CA ALA A 48 0.24 -12.84 16.43
C ALA A 48 1.29 -13.83 15.90
N LYS A 49 1.13 -14.32 14.67
CA LYS A 49 2.09 -15.24 14.03
C LYS A 49 3.48 -14.62 13.88
N PHE A 50 3.56 -13.41 13.36
CA PHE A 50 4.83 -12.72 13.13
C PHE A 50 5.55 -12.36 14.42
N LYS A 51 4.82 -11.96 15.47
CA LYS A 51 5.39 -11.74 16.81
C LYS A 51 5.89 -13.04 17.43
N GLY A 52 5.09 -14.11 17.36
CA GLY A 52 5.48 -15.43 17.87
C GLY A 52 6.74 -16.00 17.20
N ALA A 53 6.88 -15.77 15.90
CA ALA A 53 8.07 -16.17 15.13
C ALA A 53 9.25 -15.19 15.24
N GLY A 54 9.05 -14.01 15.83
CA GLY A 54 10.08 -12.97 15.93
C GLY A 54 10.52 -12.43 14.57
N VAL A 55 9.60 -12.19 13.64
CA VAL A 55 9.90 -11.72 12.27
C VAL A 55 10.73 -10.44 12.27
N ASP A 56 11.76 -10.36 11.42
CA ASP A 56 12.58 -9.14 11.26
C ASP A 56 12.00 -8.15 10.25
N LEU A 57 11.63 -8.62 9.05
CA LEU A 57 11.08 -7.78 7.99
C LEU A 57 9.93 -8.49 7.25
N VAL A 58 8.85 -7.74 7.01
CA VAL A 58 7.76 -8.13 6.11
C VAL A 58 7.82 -7.30 4.83
N VAL A 59 7.90 -7.94 3.67
CA VAL A 59 7.81 -7.26 2.37
C VAL A 59 6.43 -7.47 1.76
N LEU A 60 5.83 -6.40 1.25
CA LEU A 60 4.53 -6.42 0.56
C LEU A 60 4.62 -5.72 -0.79
N GLU A 61 3.89 -6.21 -1.78
CA GLU A 61 3.75 -5.52 -3.06
C GLU A 61 2.73 -4.37 -2.96
N ALA A 62 3.12 -3.16 -3.38
CA ALA A 62 2.26 -1.98 -3.39
C ALA A 62 1.42 -1.92 -4.68
N THR A 63 0.34 -2.71 -4.76
CA THR A 63 -0.54 -2.75 -5.94
C THR A 63 -1.77 -1.83 -5.84
N GLY A 64 -2.10 -1.24 -4.68
CA GLY A 64 -3.33 -0.44 -4.53
C GLY A 64 -3.55 0.28 -3.20
N SER A 65 -4.79 0.25 -2.71
CA SER A 65 -5.17 0.73 -1.37
C SER A 65 -5.40 -0.40 -0.37
N TYR A 66 -5.51 -1.65 -0.83
CA TYR A 66 -5.88 -2.81 -0.02
C TYR A 66 -4.80 -3.22 0.97
N GLU A 67 -3.54 -2.88 0.71
CA GLU A 67 -2.42 -3.17 1.61
C GLU A 67 -2.27 -2.16 2.74
N ARG A 68 -2.92 -0.98 2.63
CA ARG A 68 -2.69 0.12 3.58
C ARG A 68 -3.10 -0.25 5.00
N GLY A 69 -4.28 -0.85 5.16
CA GLY A 69 -4.79 -1.29 6.46
C GLY A 69 -3.84 -2.29 7.12
N LEU A 70 -3.39 -3.28 6.36
CA LEU A 70 -2.41 -4.27 6.82
C LEU A 70 -1.07 -3.62 7.22
N VAL A 71 -0.54 -2.70 6.40
CA VAL A 71 0.71 -1.98 6.71
C VAL A 71 0.58 -1.20 8.02
N CYS A 72 -0.52 -0.47 8.21
CA CYS A 72 -0.78 0.26 9.46
C CYS A 72 -0.87 -0.69 10.65
N ALA A 73 -1.59 -1.80 10.53
CA ALA A 73 -1.74 -2.78 11.60
C ALA A 73 -0.38 -3.40 12.00
N LEU A 74 0.44 -3.80 11.02
CA LEU A 74 1.78 -4.33 11.25
C LEU A 74 2.71 -3.29 11.90
N GLN A 75 2.72 -2.06 11.40
CA GLN A 75 3.53 -0.98 11.96
C GLN A 75 3.11 -0.61 13.39
N GLY A 76 1.80 -0.54 13.66
CA GLY A 76 1.25 -0.34 15.01
C GLY A 76 1.62 -1.47 15.98
N ALA A 77 1.81 -2.68 15.46
CA ALA A 77 2.32 -3.82 16.21
C ALA A 77 3.87 -3.85 16.32
N GLN A 78 4.57 -2.81 15.86
CA GLN A 78 6.03 -2.68 15.83
C GLN A 78 6.76 -3.70 14.95
N ILE A 79 6.09 -4.18 13.89
CA ILE A 79 6.69 -5.07 12.89
C ILE A 79 7.23 -4.20 11.75
N ALA A 80 8.48 -4.42 11.35
CA ALA A 80 9.08 -3.67 10.26
C ALA A 80 8.50 -4.12 8.92
N VAL A 81 8.11 -3.15 8.11
CA VAL A 81 7.43 -3.36 6.83
C VAL A 81 8.18 -2.66 5.71
N ALA A 82 8.32 -3.31 4.56
CA ALA A 82 8.82 -2.73 3.32
C ALA A 82 7.80 -2.95 2.19
N ARG A 83 7.16 -1.86 1.76
CA ARG A 83 6.32 -1.82 0.56
C ARG A 83 7.21 -1.68 -0.67
N VAL A 84 7.16 -2.65 -1.56
CA VAL A 84 7.93 -2.66 -2.81
C VAL A 84 7.02 -2.37 -4.00
N ASN A 85 7.57 -1.69 -5.01
CA ASN A 85 6.82 -1.44 -6.24
C ASN A 85 6.58 -2.76 -7.00
N PRO A 86 5.38 -3.00 -7.57
CA PRO A 86 5.08 -4.16 -8.43
C PRO A 86 6.16 -4.49 -9.47
N ARG A 87 6.73 -3.45 -10.08
CA ARG A 87 7.83 -3.60 -11.02
C ARG A 87 9.08 -4.17 -10.37
N GLN A 88 9.46 -3.68 -9.18
CA GLN A 88 10.62 -4.17 -8.44
C GLN A 88 10.44 -5.62 -8.00
N ALA A 89 9.26 -5.96 -7.45
CA ALA A 89 8.93 -7.34 -7.07
C ALA A 89 9.06 -8.29 -8.27
N ARG A 90 8.48 -7.89 -9.41
CA ARG A 90 8.57 -8.68 -10.66
C ARG A 90 9.98 -8.79 -11.21
N ASP A 91 10.74 -7.68 -11.23
CA ASP A 91 12.11 -7.67 -11.75
C ASP A 91 13.02 -8.54 -10.85
N PHE A 92 12.79 -8.53 -9.53
CA PHE A 92 13.43 -9.43 -8.59
C PHE A 92 13.07 -10.90 -8.85
N ALA A 93 11.78 -11.23 -8.94
CA ALA A 93 11.32 -12.60 -9.22
C ALA A 93 11.92 -13.16 -10.52
N LYS A 94 11.98 -12.34 -11.59
CA LYS A 94 12.65 -12.70 -12.84
C LYS A 94 14.13 -12.98 -12.66
N SER A 95 14.84 -12.16 -11.87
CA SER A 95 16.27 -12.38 -11.59
C SER A 95 16.53 -13.67 -10.81
N MET A 96 15.55 -14.13 -10.03
CA MET A 96 15.59 -15.39 -9.29
C MET A 96 15.15 -16.61 -10.11
N GLY A 97 14.84 -16.46 -11.41
CA GLY A 97 14.41 -17.55 -12.28
C GLY A 97 12.96 -18.00 -12.06
N VAL A 98 12.16 -17.21 -11.35
CA VAL A 98 10.75 -17.48 -11.11
C VAL A 98 9.94 -17.03 -12.33
N LEU A 99 9.53 -17.98 -13.16
CA LEU A 99 8.84 -17.74 -14.45
C LEU A 99 7.32 -17.95 -14.40
N ALA A 100 6.81 -18.73 -13.44
CA ALA A 100 5.39 -19.03 -13.29
C ALA A 100 4.75 -18.11 -12.24
N LYS A 101 3.67 -17.41 -12.61
CA LYS A 101 2.90 -16.55 -11.71
C LYS A 101 1.81 -17.37 -11.01
N THR A 102 1.95 -17.60 -9.72
CA THR A 102 0.89 -18.13 -8.85
C THR A 102 0.97 -17.39 -7.52
N ASP A 103 -0.17 -17.18 -6.86
CA ASP A 103 -0.24 -16.35 -5.63
C ASP A 103 0.79 -16.79 -4.55
N LYS A 104 1.00 -18.09 -4.38
CA LYS A 104 2.01 -18.64 -3.44
C LYS A 104 3.45 -18.34 -3.85
N VAL A 105 3.72 -18.35 -5.14
CA VAL A 105 5.03 -18.05 -5.71
C VAL A 105 5.35 -16.56 -5.55
N ASP A 106 4.34 -15.70 -5.66
CA ASP A 106 4.48 -14.26 -5.48
C ASP A 106 4.81 -13.93 -4.01
N ALA A 107 4.09 -14.50 -3.03
CA ALA A 107 4.41 -14.34 -1.60
C ALA A 107 5.81 -14.85 -1.23
N ARG A 108 6.24 -15.98 -1.80
CA ARG A 108 7.59 -16.52 -1.58
C ARG A 108 8.69 -15.63 -2.18
N ALA A 109 8.48 -15.12 -3.39
CA ALA A 109 9.41 -14.19 -4.01
C ALA A 109 9.56 -12.89 -3.19
N LEU A 110 8.47 -12.39 -2.60
CA LEU A 110 8.52 -11.25 -1.68
C LEU A 110 9.28 -11.58 -0.40
N ARG A 111 9.16 -12.81 0.14
CA ARG A 111 9.95 -13.27 1.30
C ARG A 111 11.44 -13.33 0.96
N ASP A 112 11.80 -13.90 -0.18
CA ASP A 112 13.18 -13.92 -0.66
C ASP A 112 13.73 -12.49 -0.85
N PHE A 113 12.89 -11.56 -1.32
CA PHE A 113 13.26 -10.15 -1.42
C PHE A 113 13.48 -9.54 -0.03
N ALA A 114 12.64 -9.88 0.96
CA ALA A 114 12.83 -9.46 2.35
C ALA A 114 14.17 -9.95 2.92
N ASP A 115 14.58 -11.18 2.62
CA ASP A 115 15.89 -11.72 3.04
C ASP A 115 17.07 -10.91 2.48
N VAL A 116 16.95 -10.43 1.24
CA VAL A 116 17.96 -9.56 0.60
C VAL A 116 17.97 -8.17 1.25
N LEU A 117 16.80 -7.57 1.45
CA LEU A 117 16.69 -6.22 2.04
C LEU A 117 17.14 -6.19 3.50
N ALA A 118 16.81 -7.21 4.29
CA ALA A 118 17.16 -7.30 5.71
C ALA A 118 18.68 -7.34 5.94
N ARG A 119 19.43 -7.90 4.98
CA ARG A 119 20.90 -7.99 5.00
C ARG A 119 21.60 -6.77 4.38
N HIS A 120 20.85 -5.89 3.72
CA HIS A 120 21.43 -4.72 3.05
C HIS A 120 21.95 -3.70 4.08
N LYS A 121 23.16 -3.16 3.88
CA LYS A 121 23.79 -2.19 4.78
C LYS A 121 22.91 -0.95 5.05
N ASP A 122 22.15 -0.53 4.03
CA ASP A 122 21.24 0.60 4.11
C ASP A 122 19.77 0.16 4.31
N ARG A 123 19.51 -0.97 4.99
CA ARG A 123 18.15 -1.54 5.13
C ARG A 123 17.10 -0.51 5.56
N ALA A 124 17.49 0.45 6.41
CA ALA A 124 16.61 1.50 6.91
C ALA A 124 15.94 2.32 5.78
N LYS A 125 16.59 2.45 4.61
CA LYS A 125 16.03 3.16 3.44
C LYS A 125 14.85 2.44 2.79
N TYR A 126 14.74 1.12 2.99
CA TYR A 126 13.68 0.31 2.41
C TYR A 126 12.52 0.08 3.39
N ILE A 127 12.74 0.34 4.69
CA ILE A 127 11.66 0.28 5.66
C ILE A 127 10.67 1.40 5.35
N THR A 128 9.43 1.01 5.12
CA THR A 128 8.33 1.93 4.90
C THR A 128 8.20 2.81 6.14
N PRO A 129 8.33 4.15 5.99
CA PRO A 129 8.09 5.06 7.09
C PRO A 129 6.73 4.78 7.71
N MET A 130 6.60 5.02 9.01
CA MET A 130 5.30 4.89 9.67
C MET A 130 4.28 5.72 8.89
N VAL A 131 3.15 5.09 8.54
CA VAL A 131 2.11 5.76 7.76
C VAL A 131 1.67 7.00 8.53
N ASP A 132 1.93 8.17 7.95
CA ASP A 132 1.38 9.42 8.48
C ASP A 132 -0.08 9.46 8.06
N GLU A 133 -0.98 9.08 8.97
CA GLU A 133 -2.44 9.10 8.78
C GLU A 133 -2.92 10.42 8.18
N ARG A 134 -2.26 11.53 8.53
CA ARG A 134 -2.59 12.86 7.97
C ARG A 134 -2.20 12.94 6.50
N ARG A 135 -1.04 12.42 6.09
CA ARG A 135 -0.66 12.41 4.67
C ARG A 135 -1.56 11.49 3.85
N GLN A 136 -2.01 10.40 4.46
CA GLN A 136 -2.94 9.48 3.80
C GLN A 136 -4.32 10.12 3.61
N ALA A 137 -4.88 10.73 4.67
CA ALA A 137 -6.14 11.46 4.58
C ALA A 137 -6.08 12.55 3.48
N LEU A 138 -4.97 13.30 3.41
CA LEU A 138 -4.75 14.28 2.35
C LEU A 138 -4.75 13.64 0.94
N ALA A 139 -4.03 12.54 0.76
CA ALA A 139 -3.96 11.84 -0.52
C ALA A 139 -5.33 11.32 -0.97
N ASP A 140 -6.14 10.83 -0.02
CA ASP A 140 -7.49 10.33 -0.28
C ASP A 140 -8.44 11.49 -0.67
N LEU A 141 -8.36 12.65 0.01
CA LEU A 141 -9.08 13.87 -0.39
C LEU A 141 -8.70 14.36 -1.79
N MET A 142 -7.39 14.42 -2.11
CA MET A 142 -6.91 14.81 -3.44
C MET A 142 -7.37 13.82 -4.53
N THR A 143 -7.39 12.52 -4.22
CA THR A 143 -7.92 11.50 -5.11
C THR A 143 -9.40 11.72 -5.39
N ARG A 144 -10.19 11.99 -4.33
CA ARG A 144 -11.62 12.28 -4.46
C ARG A 144 -11.88 13.54 -5.30
N ARG A 145 -11.11 14.61 -5.08
CA ARG A 145 -11.15 15.83 -5.89
C ARG A 145 -10.94 15.53 -7.37
N ARG A 146 -9.91 14.76 -7.71
CA ARG A 146 -9.62 14.36 -9.10
C ARG A 146 -10.82 13.63 -9.74
N GLN A 147 -11.42 12.67 -9.03
CA GLN A 147 -12.61 11.97 -9.53
C GLN A 147 -13.79 12.93 -9.79
N LEU A 148 -14.01 13.91 -8.92
CA LEU A 148 -15.05 14.93 -9.09
C LEU A 148 -14.77 15.81 -10.32
N VAL A 149 -13.51 16.21 -10.54
CA VAL A 149 -13.09 16.94 -11.75
C VAL A 149 -13.34 16.11 -13.00
N ASP A 150 -12.93 14.83 -13.01
CA ASP A 150 -13.11 13.94 -14.16
C ASP A 150 -14.61 13.76 -14.50
N MET A 151 -15.47 13.56 -13.49
CA MET A 151 -16.93 13.50 -13.68
C MET A 151 -17.49 14.82 -14.21
N ARG A 152 -17.01 15.96 -13.71
CA ARG A 152 -17.46 17.28 -14.16
C ARG A 152 -17.10 17.51 -15.63
N VAL A 153 -15.90 17.13 -16.05
CA VAL A 153 -15.46 17.21 -17.44
C VAL A 153 -16.35 16.32 -18.33
N ALA A 154 -16.58 15.07 -17.92
CA ALA A 154 -17.44 14.15 -18.68
C ALA A 154 -18.87 14.71 -18.84
N GLU A 155 -19.44 15.26 -17.76
CA GLU A 155 -20.78 15.82 -17.78
C GLU A 155 -20.86 17.15 -18.56
N GLY A 156 -19.76 17.92 -18.60
CA GLY A 156 -19.60 19.08 -19.48
C GLY A 156 -19.66 18.70 -20.95
N ASN A 157 -18.94 17.64 -21.33
CA ASN A 157 -18.98 17.11 -22.70
C ASN A 157 -20.39 16.62 -23.07
N HIS A 158 -21.12 15.99 -22.15
CA HIS A 158 -22.52 15.62 -22.37
C HIS A 158 -23.42 16.83 -22.64
N LEU A 159 -23.18 17.96 -21.95
CA LEU A 159 -23.96 19.19 -22.14
C LEU A 159 -23.81 19.76 -23.54
N GLU A 160 -22.59 19.73 -24.10
CA GLU A 160 -22.30 20.24 -25.45
C GLU A 160 -23.06 19.48 -26.55
N HIS A 161 -23.34 18.20 -26.33
CA HIS A 161 -24.04 17.34 -27.29
C HIS A 161 -25.53 17.14 -26.99
N ALA A 162 -26.06 17.72 -25.90
CA ALA A 162 -27.44 17.53 -25.49
C ALA A 162 -28.42 18.41 -26.30
N ALA A 163 -29.27 17.79 -27.13
CA ALA A 163 -30.28 18.49 -27.91
C ALA A 163 -31.62 18.72 -27.17
N HIS A 164 -32.02 17.81 -26.28
CA HIS A 164 -33.33 17.86 -25.64
C HIS A 164 -33.32 18.73 -24.36
N LYS A 165 -34.27 19.66 -24.23
CA LYS A 165 -34.36 20.62 -23.10
C LYS A 165 -34.36 19.95 -21.72
N HIS A 166 -34.99 18.77 -21.61
CA HIS A 166 -35.01 18.02 -20.36
C HIS A 166 -33.62 17.52 -19.98
N SER A 167 -32.88 16.95 -20.94
CA SER A 167 -31.52 16.45 -20.74
C SER A 167 -30.57 17.60 -20.38
N VAL A 168 -30.64 18.72 -21.09
CA VAL A 168 -29.86 19.94 -20.77
C VAL A 168 -30.10 20.39 -19.32
N ARG A 169 -31.36 20.39 -18.87
CA ARG A 169 -31.69 20.77 -17.48
C ARG A 169 -31.15 19.78 -16.46
N SER A 170 -31.27 18.49 -16.74
CA SER A 170 -30.75 17.42 -15.87
C SER A 170 -29.23 17.53 -15.73
N ILE A 171 -28.50 17.63 -16.85
CA ILE A 171 -27.04 17.73 -16.90
C ILE A 171 -26.55 18.97 -16.13
N LYS A 172 -27.20 20.13 -16.31
CA LYS A 172 -26.89 21.34 -15.54
C LYS A 172 -27.06 21.16 -14.03
N ASN A 173 -28.05 20.38 -13.59
CA ASN A 173 -28.22 20.10 -12.17
C ASN A 173 -27.10 19.20 -11.63
N VAL A 174 -26.64 18.21 -12.41
CA VAL A 174 -25.49 17.37 -12.05
C VAL A 174 -24.23 18.21 -11.96
N LEU A 175 -23.94 19.03 -12.98
CA LEU A 175 -22.80 19.95 -12.95
C LEU A 175 -22.80 20.87 -11.73
N LYS A 176 -23.95 21.47 -11.40
CA LYS A 176 -24.08 22.31 -10.19
C LYS A 176 -23.81 21.53 -8.90
N THR A 177 -24.16 20.25 -8.87
CA THR A 177 -23.88 19.38 -7.72
C THR A 177 -22.39 19.06 -7.64
N LEU A 178 -21.76 18.74 -8.77
CA LEU A 178 -20.31 18.47 -8.84
C LEU A 178 -19.49 19.70 -8.45
N ASP A 179 -19.85 20.90 -8.94
CA ASP A 179 -19.20 22.15 -8.57
C ASP A 179 -19.26 22.39 -7.05
N LYS A 180 -20.43 22.19 -6.43
CA LYS A 180 -20.56 22.29 -4.96
C LYS A 180 -19.72 21.26 -4.21
N GLN A 181 -19.64 20.03 -4.71
CA GLN A 181 -18.81 18.99 -4.09
C GLN A 181 -17.32 19.32 -4.22
N LEU A 182 -16.91 19.92 -5.34
CA LEU A 182 -15.54 20.43 -5.53
C LEU A 182 -15.23 21.57 -4.54
N GLU A 183 -16.14 22.52 -4.34
CA GLU A 183 -15.94 23.57 -3.33
C GLU A 183 -15.83 23.03 -1.91
N VAL A 184 -16.52 21.93 -1.59
CA VAL A 184 -16.43 21.27 -0.28
C VAL A 184 -15.09 20.55 -0.15
N ILE A 185 -14.71 19.71 -1.12
CA ILE A 185 -13.45 18.94 -1.05
C ILE A 185 -12.23 19.87 -1.05
N ASP A 186 -12.28 21.00 -1.77
CA ASP A 186 -11.18 21.97 -1.80
C ASP A 186 -10.98 22.61 -0.42
N ARG A 187 -12.08 22.97 0.26
CA ARG A 187 -12.03 23.46 1.64
C ARG A 187 -11.53 22.40 2.62
N GLU A 188 -11.95 21.15 2.47
CA GLU A 188 -11.47 20.05 3.31
C GLU A 188 -9.96 19.81 3.12
N ILE A 189 -9.46 19.92 1.89
CA ILE A 189 -8.02 19.83 1.59
C ILE A 189 -7.25 20.99 2.25
N ASP A 190 -7.72 22.22 2.10
CA ASP A 190 -7.09 23.41 2.70
C ASP A 190 -7.08 23.33 4.23
N ASP A 191 -8.22 23.01 4.84
CA ASP A 191 -8.35 22.81 6.30
C ASP A 191 -7.39 21.73 6.81
N HIS A 192 -7.27 20.63 6.06
CA HIS A 192 -6.40 19.52 6.44
C HIS A 192 -4.92 19.88 6.31
N LEU A 193 -4.55 20.62 5.26
CA LEU A 193 -3.20 21.19 5.11
C LEU A 193 -2.87 22.15 6.25
N ASP A 194 -3.80 23.02 6.64
CA ASP A 194 -3.57 24.00 7.71
C ASP A 194 -3.41 23.36 9.08
N ARG A 195 -4.23 22.36 9.40
CA ARG A 195 -4.18 21.67 10.70
C ARG A 195 -2.94 20.78 10.87
N HIS A 196 -2.36 20.30 9.78
CA HIS A 196 -1.41 19.18 9.83
C HIS A 196 -0.09 19.41 9.10
N PHE A 197 -0.04 20.35 8.17
CA PHE A 197 1.09 20.63 7.30
C PHE A 197 1.38 22.12 7.15
N GLY A 198 0.97 22.95 8.12
CA GLY A 198 1.09 24.42 8.07
C GLY A 198 2.50 24.92 7.70
N ASP A 199 3.56 24.29 8.21
CA ASP A 199 4.94 24.66 7.89
C ASP A 199 5.32 24.38 6.42
N GLN A 200 4.67 23.40 5.78
CA GLN A 200 4.91 23.00 4.38
C GLN A 200 4.10 23.83 3.37
N ARG A 201 3.07 24.57 3.82
CA ARG A 201 2.25 25.46 2.97
C ARG A 201 3.04 26.67 2.43
N THR A 202 4.13 27.03 3.09
CA THR A 202 5.01 28.14 2.69
C THR A 202 5.93 27.83 1.50
N LEU A 203 5.97 26.57 1.04
CA LEU A 203 6.90 26.08 0.01
C LEU A 203 6.21 25.64 -1.30
N LEU A 204 4.90 25.83 -1.43
CA LEU A 204 4.10 25.64 -2.65
C LEU A 204 3.53 26.99 -3.10
#